data_AF-A0A8K0Y3Z9-F1
#
_entry.id   AF-A0A8K0Y3Z9-F1
#
_cell.length_a   1.000
_cell.length_b   1.000
_cell.length_c   1.000
_cell.angle_alpha   90.00
_cell.angle_beta   90.00
_cell.angle_gamma   90.00
#
_symmetry.space_group_name_H-M   'P 1'
#
loop_
_entity.id
_entity.type
_entity.pdbx_description
1 polymer ?
#
loop_
_entity_poly.entity_id
_entity_poly.type
_entity_poly.pdbx_seq_one_letter_code
_entity_poly.pdbx_strand_id
1 'polypeptide(L)'
;MFYGEVRLTIPRVQVGRMIGLLEILQDFKGKVDLAKVAEELRFELDDILPAVDAAKLLRLLQVDTGDLILTEDGKILLSKNASGRKKILNKILASLGEFKGITDFIKNDHGGEITKDELVEFIKENMPDVDAEQTFSWIVEWGRYSLLLRYDSGSEKIKITEKTSGSKE
;
A
#
# COMPACT_ATOMS: atom_id res chain seq x y z
N MET A 1 11.94 -15.41 23.04
CA MET A 1 11.89 -16.18 21.78
C MET A 1 11.26 -15.25 20.76
N PHE A 2 12.07 -14.56 19.97
CA PHE A 2 11.57 -13.62 18.96
C PHE A 2 11.18 -14.45 17.75
N TYR A 3 9.89 -14.67 17.54
CA TYR A 3 9.41 -14.95 16.19
C TYR A 3 9.79 -13.71 15.38
N GLY A 4 10.76 -13.86 14.49
CA GLY A 4 11.03 -12.82 13.50
C GLY A 4 9.75 -12.66 12.71
N GLU A 5 8.97 -11.61 12.99
CA GLU A 5 7.85 -11.24 12.14
C GLU A 5 8.41 -11.17 10.72
N VAL A 6 7.90 -12.01 9.83
CA VAL A 6 8.09 -11.80 8.39
C VAL A 6 7.48 -10.43 8.11
N ARG A 7 8.31 -9.40 8.08
CA ARG A 7 7.88 -8.02 7.83
C ARG A 7 7.58 -7.87 6.36
N LEU A 8 6.45 -8.41 5.94
CA LEU A 8 5.94 -8.19 4.61
C LEU A 8 5.64 -6.71 4.43
N THR A 9 6.21 -6.11 3.40
CA THR A 9 5.96 -4.71 3.08
C THR A 9 4.81 -4.56 2.08
N ILE A 10 3.72 -5.31 2.32
CA ILE A 10 2.45 -5.20 1.57
C ILE A 10 1.36 -4.72 2.53
N PRO A 11 0.76 -3.53 2.32
CA PRO A 11 -0.29 -3.05 3.20
C PRO A 11 -1.59 -3.85 3.02
N ARG A 12 -2.17 -4.30 4.14
CA ARG A 12 -3.34 -5.21 4.17
C ARG A 12 -4.66 -4.46 4.44
N VAL A 13 -4.86 -3.39 3.70
CA VAL A 13 -6.04 -2.51 3.80
C VAL A 13 -6.26 -1.81 2.47
N GLN A 14 -7.49 -1.38 2.19
CA GLN A 14 -7.75 -0.53 1.01
C GLN A 14 -7.03 0.81 1.12
N VAL A 15 -6.53 1.32 -0.01
CA VAL A 15 -5.80 2.61 -0.02
C VAL A 15 -6.66 3.75 0.50
N GLY A 16 -7.96 3.73 0.16
CA GLY A 16 -8.92 4.73 0.62
C GLY A 16 -9.07 4.78 2.13
N ARG A 17 -9.05 3.63 2.83
CA ARG A 17 -9.13 3.61 4.30
C ARG A 17 -7.91 4.23 4.96
N MET A 18 -6.71 3.95 4.42
CA MET A 18 -5.49 4.61 4.89
C MET A 18 -5.54 6.11 4.65
N ILE A 19 -5.94 6.55 3.45
CA ILE A 19 -6.05 7.99 3.14
C ILE A 19 -7.06 8.67 4.06
N GLY A 20 -8.23 8.07 4.29
CA GLY A 20 -9.24 8.61 5.21
C GLY A 20 -8.73 8.74 6.64
N LEU A 21 -7.98 7.76 7.14
CA LEU A 21 -7.31 7.87 8.44
C LEU A 21 -6.36 9.08 8.48
N LEU A 22 -5.52 9.26 7.47
CA LEU A 22 -4.59 10.39 7.40
C LEU A 22 -5.32 11.75 7.35
N GLU A 23 -6.45 11.82 6.65
CA GLU A 23 -7.31 13.02 6.60
C GLU A 23 -7.89 13.34 7.99
N ILE A 24 -8.38 12.33 8.72
CA ILE A 24 -8.84 12.51 10.11
C ILE A 24 -7.71 13.03 10.99
N LEU A 25 -6.50 12.45 10.89
CA LEU A 25 -5.35 12.97 11.64
C LEU A 25 -5.06 14.43 11.31
N GLN A 26 -5.17 14.83 10.04
CA GLN A 26 -4.98 16.22 9.62
C GLN A 26 -6.00 17.15 10.28
N ASP A 27 -7.26 16.72 10.40
CA ASP A 27 -8.31 17.47 11.12
C ASP A 27 -7.99 17.62 12.61
N PHE A 28 -7.34 16.62 13.22
CA PHE A 28 -6.76 16.69 14.58
C PHE A 28 -5.39 17.39 14.63
N LYS A 29 -5.07 18.26 13.67
CA LYS A 29 -3.80 19.01 13.61
C LYS A 29 -2.55 18.11 13.55
N GLY A 30 -2.71 16.89 13.05
CA GLY A 30 -1.63 15.93 12.81
C GLY A 30 -1.21 15.09 14.02
N LYS A 31 -1.90 15.18 15.16
CA LYS A 31 -1.61 14.34 16.33
C LYS A 31 -2.89 14.01 17.11
N VAL A 32 -3.16 12.72 17.33
CA VAL A 32 -4.34 12.26 18.07
C VAL A 32 -4.11 10.87 18.67
N ASP A 33 -4.64 10.64 19.87
CA ASP A 33 -4.65 9.33 20.51
C ASP A 33 -5.50 8.33 19.69
N LEU A 34 -5.01 7.11 19.49
CA LEU A 34 -5.69 6.10 18.70
C LEU A 34 -7.07 5.72 19.26
N ALA A 35 -7.23 5.61 20.59
CA ALA A 35 -8.52 5.29 21.20
C ALA A 35 -9.53 6.42 20.98
N LYS A 36 -9.07 7.66 20.98
CA LYS A 36 -9.92 8.80 20.61
C LYS A 36 -10.38 8.74 19.16
N VAL A 37 -9.50 8.36 18.22
CA VAL A 37 -9.91 8.16 16.81
C VAL A 37 -10.98 7.06 16.70
N ALA A 38 -10.82 5.96 17.46
CA ALA A 38 -11.78 4.87 17.48
C ALA A 38 -13.15 5.29 18.01
N GLU A 39 -13.16 6.04 19.10
CA GLU A 39 -14.38 6.60 19.69
C GLU A 39 -15.13 7.50 18.70
N GLU A 40 -14.43 8.44 18.06
CA GLU A 40 -15.01 9.38 17.09
C GLU A 40 -15.58 8.68 15.85
N LEU A 41 -14.92 7.62 15.38
CA LEU A 41 -15.39 6.82 14.25
C LEU A 41 -16.45 5.78 14.63
N ARG A 42 -16.68 5.56 15.93
CA ARG A 42 -17.46 4.43 16.47
C ARG A 42 -16.98 3.08 15.93
N PHE A 43 -15.67 2.92 15.82
CA PHE A 43 -15.00 1.72 15.35
C PHE A 43 -14.31 1.02 16.51
N GLU A 44 -14.06 -0.28 16.37
CA GLU A 44 -13.15 -0.97 17.27
C GLU A 44 -11.70 -0.65 16.89
N LEU A 45 -10.77 -0.76 17.84
CA LEU A 45 -9.34 -0.52 17.57
C LEU A 45 -8.84 -1.42 16.43
N ASP A 46 -9.24 -2.69 16.45
CA ASP A 46 -8.86 -3.69 15.46
C ASP A 46 -9.34 -3.34 14.05
N ASP A 47 -10.39 -2.53 13.91
CA ASP A 47 -10.84 -2.03 12.61
C ASP A 47 -9.91 -0.96 12.03
N ILE A 48 -9.19 -0.23 12.88
CA ILE A 48 -8.37 0.92 12.53
C ILE A 48 -6.90 0.53 12.37
N LEU A 49 -6.45 -0.45 13.15
CA LEU A 49 -5.07 -0.94 13.15
C LEU A 49 -4.54 -1.28 11.73
N PRO A 50 -5.29 -1.92 10.83
CA PRO A 50 -4.81 -2.17 9.47
C PRO A 50 -4.45 -0.89 8.68
N ALA A 51 -5.21 0.19 8.88
CA ALA A 51 -4.93 1.49 8.26
C ALA A 51 -3.72 2.18 8.91
N VAL A 52 -3.57 2.06 10.23
CA VAL A 52 -2.41 2.56 10.98
C VAL A 52 -1.14 1.85 10.52
N ASP A 53 -1.17 0.52 10.42
CA ASP A 53 -0.02 -0.28 10.01
C ASP A 53 0.37 0.00 8.56
N ALA A 54 -0.59 0.17 7.65
CA ALA A 54 -0.33 0.61 6.30
C ALA A 54 0.34 2.00 6.25
N ALA A 55 -0.21 2.98 6.97
CA ALA A 55 0.35 4.32 7.00
C ALA A 55 1.77 4.35 7.62
N LYS A 56 2.00 3.56 8.66
CA LYS A 56 3.31 3.37 9.32
C LYS A 56 4.32 2.71 8.39
N LEU A 57 3.92 1.65 7.70
CA LEU A 57 4.73 0.93 6.71
C LEU A 57 5.21 1.89 5.61
N LEU A 58 4.32 2.76 5.14
CA LEU A 58 4.61 3.75 4.09
C LEU A 58 5.25 5.04 4.63
N ARG A 59 5.55 5.11 5.94
CA ARG A 59 6.15 6.28 6.64
C ARG A 59 5.32 7.57 6.55
N LEU A 60 4.03 7.45 6.33
CA LEU A 60 3.07 8.57 6.28
C LEU A 60 2.57 8.96 7.68
N LEU A 61 2.74 8.06 8.64
CA LEU A 61 2.35 8.20 10.04
C LEU A 61 3.39 7.50 10.92
N GLN A 62 3.55 7.98 12.14
CA GLN A 62 4.28 7.29 13.20
C GLN A 62 3.36 7.08 14.42
N VAL A 63 3.66 6.07 15.22
CA VAL A 63 2.94 5.79 16.47
C VAL A 63 3.91 6.00 17.62
N ASP A 64 3.54 6.85 18.58
CA ASP A 64 4.28 7.08 19.81
C ASP A 64 3.37 6.89 21.01
N THR A 65 3.58 5.81 21.77
CA THR A 65 2.86 5.56 23.04
C THR A 65 1.32 5.66 22.91
N GLY A 66 0.76 5.19 21.79
CA GLY A 66 -0.68 5.24 21.48
C GLY A 66 -1.12 6.47 20.69
N ASP A 67 -0.29 7.52 20.62
CA ASP A 67 -0.53 8.68 19.77
C ASP A 67 -0.19 8.36 18.31
N LEU A 68 -1.14 8.64 17.42
CA LEU A 68 -0.92 8.68 15.99
C LEU A 68 -0.42 10.07 15.60
N ILE A 69 0.73 10.13 14.93
CA ILE A 69 1.37 11.39 14.53
C ILE A 69 1.59 11.37 13.01
N LEU A 70 1.03 12.36 12.32
CA LEU A 70 1.19 12.55 10.88
C LEU A 70 2.60 13.03 10.56
N THR A 71 3.32 12.33 9.67
CA THR A 71 4.67 12.72 9.25
C THR A 71 4.63 13.84 8.21
N GLU A 72 5.77 14.46 7.90
CA GLU A 72 5.87 15.42 6.81
C GLU A 72 5.53 14.79 5.45
N ASP A 73 5.93 13.55 5.21
CA ASP A 73 5.55 12.81 3.98
C ASP A 73 4.03 12.58 3.91
N GLY A 74 3.39 12.27 5.04
CA GLY A 74 1.94 12.19 5.17
C GLY A 74 1.25 13.51 4.82
N LYS A 75 1.73 14.63 5.37
CA LYS A 75 1.23 15.98 5.05
C LYS A 75 1.40 16.32 3.58
N ILE A 76 2.57 16.02 3.00
CA ILE A 76 2.85 16.22 1.58
C ILE A 76 1.86 15.41 0.73
N LEU A 77 1.62 14.14 1.08
CA LEU A 77 0.66 13.30 0.37
C LEU A 77 -0.75 13.92 0.41
N LEU A 78 -1.22 14.34 1.58
CA LEU A 78 -2.56 14.93 1.72
C LEU A 78 -2.71 16.25 0.98
N SER A 79 -1.63 17.05 0.89
CA SER A 79 -1.61 18.31 0.13
C SER A 79 -1.79 18.14 -1.38
N LYS A 80 -1.64 16.91 -1.91
CA LYS A 80 -1.80 16.64 -3.34
C LYS A 80 -3.23 16.27 -3.69
N ASN A 81 -3.62 16.62 -4.92
CA ASN A 81 -4.80 16.08 -5.56
C ASN A 81 -4.65 14.57 -5.85
N ALA A 82 -5.72 13.93 -6.33
CA ALA A 82 -5.75 12.50 -6.59
C ALA A 82 -4.58 12.00 -7.47
N SER A 83 -4.25 12.72 -8.55
CA SER A 83 -3.13 12.34 -9.44
C SER A 83 -1.78 12.43 -8.72
N GLY A 84 -1.56 13.47 -7.92
CA GLY A 84 -0.34 13.63 -7.13
C GLY A 84 -0.19 12.56 -6.04
N ARG A 85 -1.28 12.19 -5.36
CA ARG A 85 -1.29 11.09 -4.37
C ARG A 85 -0.86 9.77 -5.02
N LYS A 86 -1.41 9.43 -6.20
CA LYS A 86 -1.00 8.24 -6.96
C LYS A 86 0.48 8.25 -7.29
N LYS A 87 1.03 9.37 -7.74
CA LYS A 87 2.47 9.51 -8.06
C LYS A 87 3.36 9.32 -6.82
N ILE A 88 2.96 9.83 -5.66
CA ILE A 88 3.71 9.64 -4.41
C ILE A 88 3.67 8.17 -4.00
N LEU A 89 2.48 7.57 -3.93
CA LEU A 89 2.33 6.16 -3.55
C LEU A 89 3.04 5.23 -4.55
N ASN A 90 3.04 5.54 -5.84
CA ASN A 90 3.80 4.79 -6.85
C ASN A 90 5.28 4.72 -6.50
N LYS A 91 5.88 5.88 -6.16
CA LYS A 91 7.30 5.95 -5.79
C LYS A 91 7.59 5.17 -4.51
N ILE A 92 6.72 5.30 -3.50
CA ILE A 92 6.88 4.58 -2.23
C ILE A 92 6.80 3.07 -2.47
N LEU A 93 5.71 2.59 -3.09
CA LEU A 93 5.51 1.17 -3.36
C LEU A 93 6.64 0.60 -4.24
N ALA A 94 7.07 1.29 -5.29
CA ALA A 94 8.16 0.81 -6.15
C ALA A 94 9.52 0.68 -5.43
N SER A 95 9.67 1.27 -4.24
CA SER A 95 10.86 1.12 -3.39
C SER A 95 10.74 0.03 -2.33
N LEU A 96 9.54 -0.54 -2.14
CA LEU A 96 9.29 -1.65 -1.25
C LEU A 96 9.79 -2.96 -1.89
N GLY A 97 10.40 -3.83 -1.09
CA GLY A 97 11.12 -5.02 -1.58
C GLY A 97 10.23 -5.97 -2.38
N GLU A 98 9.04 -6.25 -1.86
CA GLU A 98 8.05 -7.16 -2.44
C GLU A 98 7.51 -6.60 -3.76
N PHE A 99 7.13 -5.32 -3.78
CA PHE A 99 6.68 -4.66 -5.02
C PHE A 99 7.79 -4.57 -6.05
N LYS A 100 9.04 -4.28 -5.64
CA LYS A 100 10.19 -4.32 -6.54
C LYS A 100 10.37 -5.72 -7.13
N GLY A 101 10.37 -6.76 -6.30
CA GLY A 101 10.50 -8.16 -6.72
C GLY A 101 9.41 -8.57 -7.72
N ILE A 102 8.15 -8.23 -7.44
CA ILE A 102 7.02 -8.46 -8.36
C ILE A 102 7.23 -7.71 -9.68
N THR A 103 7.65 -6.44 -9.62
CA THR A 103 7.87 -5.69 -10.86
C THR A 103 9.06 -6.18 -11.67
N ASP A 104 10.10 -6.69 -11.01
CA ASP A 104 11.26 -7.28 -11.69
C ASP A 104 10.88 -8.61 -12.34
N PHE A 105 10.12 -9.46 -11.64
CA PHE A 105 9.58 -10.71 -12.16
C PHE A 105 8.74 -10.50 -13.43
N ILE A 106 7.77 -9.57 -13.39
CA ILE A 106 6.92 -9.27 -14.56
C ILE A 106 7.75 -8.75 -15.74
N LYS A 107 8.73 -7.87 -15.51
CA LYS A 107 9.53 -7.24 -16.58
C LYS A 107 10.55 -8.19 -17.19
N ASN A 108 11.38 -8.78 -16.35
CA ASN A 108 12.60 -9.45 -16.78
C ASN A 108 12.31 -10.88 -17.22
N ASP A 109 11.36 -11.54 -16.56
CA ASP A 109 11.14 -12.98 -16.75
C ASP A 109 9.94 -13.26 -17.68
N HIS A 110 9.01 -12.31 -17.78
CA HIS A 110 7.76 -12.47 -18.56
C HIS A 110 7.48 -11.38 -19.61
N GLY A 111 8.45 -10.50 -19.90
CA GLY A 111 8.32 -9.51 -20.98
C GLY A 111 7.24 -8.44 -20.75
N GLY A 112 6.86 -8.19 -19.49
CA GLY A 112 5.98 -7.09 -19.08
C GLY A 112 4.52 -7.47 -18.78
N GLU A 113 4.13 -8.74 -18.92
CA GLU A 113 2.77 -9.24 -18.68
C GLU A 113 2.80 -10.63 -18.04
N ILE A 114 2.00 -10.85 -16.99
CA ILE A 114 1.77 -12.16 -16.37
C ILE A 114 0.27 -12.38 -16.11
N THR A 115 -0.11 -13.63 -15.87
CA THR A 115 -1.43 -14.05 -15.39
C THR A 115 -1.54 -13.94 -13.87
N LYS A 116 -2.77 -13.97 -13.36
CA LYS A 116 -3.05 -14.09 -11.93
C LYS A 116 -2.35 -15.30 -11.32
N ASP A 117 -2.46 -16.46 -11.96
CA ASP A 117 -1.91 -17.72 -11.44
C ASP A 117 -0.38 -17.68 -11.31
N GLU A 118 0.32 -17.09 -12.29
CA GLU A 118 1.78 -16.88 -12.23
C GLU A 118 2.18 -15.98 -11.05
N LEU A 119 1.41 -14.91 -10.79
CA LEU A 119 1.68 -14.05 -9.62
C LEU A 119 1.39 -14.76 -8.30
N VAL A 120 0.31 -15.53 -8.23
CA VAL A 120 -0.03 -16.32 -7.04
C VAL A 120 1.05 -17.36 -6.75
N GLU A 121 1.57 -18.04 -7.78
CA GLU A 121 2.66 -18.99 -7.60
C GLU A 121 3.95 -18.31 -7.15
N PHE A 122 4.30 -17.17 -7.77
CA PHE A 122 5.41 -16.34 -7.31
C PHE A 122 5.28 -15.96 -5.82
N ILE A 123 4.07 -15.61 -5.35
CA ILE A 123 3.83 -15.29 -3.95
C ILE A 123 4.05 -16.53 -3.06
N LYS A 124 3.54 -17.71 -3.43
CA LYS A 124 3.76 -18.94 -2.63
C LYS A 124 5.24 -19.29 -2.51
N GLU A 125 5.99 -19.14 -3.58
CA GLU A 125 7.42 -19.46 -3.61
C GLU A 125 8.26 -18.48 -2.79
N ASN A 126 7.94 -17.18 -2.85
CA ASN A 126 8.76 -16.12 -2.23
C ASN A 126 8.24 -15.66 -0.86
N MET A 127 6.98 -15.98 -0.52
CA MET A 127 6.29 -15.58 0.70
C MET A 127 5.48 -16.77 1.25
N PRO A 128 6.12 -17.88 1.67
CA PRO A 128 5.42 -19.12 2.02
C PRO A 128 4.51 -19.01 3.25
N ASP A 129 4.74 -18.02 4.12
CA ASP A 129 4.00 -17.83 5.37
C ASP A 129 2.71 -17.00 5.22
N VAL A 130 2.27 -16.71 3.98
CA VAL A 130 1.02 -15.99 3.74
C VAL A 130 0.00 -16.73 2.89
N ASP A 131 -1.25 -16.31 3.05
CA ASP A 131 -2.29 -16.58 2.08
C ASP A 131 -1.97 -15.83 0.77
N ALA A 132 -1.59 -16.60 -0.26
CA ALA A 132 -1.16 -16.07 -1.54
C ALA A 132 -2.31 -15.38 -2.31
N GLU A 133 -3.53 -15.88 -2.23
CA GLU A 133 -4.72 -15.31 -2.91
C GLU A 133 -5.12 -13.98 -2.27
N GLN A 134 -5.10 -13.93 -0.94
CA GLN A 134 -5.36 -12.70 -0.21
C GLN A 134 -4.26 -11.66 -0.45
N THR A 135 -3.00 -12.10 -0.50
CA THR A 135 -1.84 -11.24 -0.79
C THR A 135 -1.87 -10.70 -2.21
N PHE A 136 -2.23 -11.54 -3.19
CA PHE A 136 -2.49 -11.12 -4.57
C PHE A 136 -3.51 -9.97 -4.61
N SER A 137 -4.63 -10.12 -3.88
CA SER A 137 -5.67 -9.09 -3.84
C SER A 137 -5.13 -7.74 -3.30
N TRP A 138 -4.26 -7.77 -2.29
CA TRP A 138 -3.60 -6.55 -1.77
C TRP A 138 -2.58 -5.95 -2.74
N ILE A 139 -1.79 -6.78 -3.41
CA ILE A 139 -0.87 -6.32 -4.47
C ILE A 139 -1.65 -5.61 -5.58
N VAL A 140 -2.78 -6.18 -6.00
CA VAL A 140 -3.64 -5.61 -7.05
C VAL A 140 -4.30 -4.31 -6.58
N GLU A 141 -4.85 -4.26 -5.36
CA GLU A 141 -5.44 -3.05 -4.77
C GLU A 141 -4.46 -1.87 -4.80
N TRP A 142 -3.27 -2.06 -4.22
CA TRP A 142 -2.25 -1.02 -4.11
C TRP A 142 -1.57 -0.72 -5.45
N GLY A 143 -1.29 -1.75 -6.24
CA GLY A 143 -0.66 -1.65 -7.55
C GLY A 143 -1.52 -0.86 -8.54
N ARG A 144 -2.83 -1.13 -8.59
CA ARG A 144 -3.77 -0.41 -9.46
C ARG A 144 -3.98 1.02 -9.01
N TYR A 145 -4.19 1.25 -7.70
CA TYR A 145 -4.40 2.60 -7.18
C TYR A 145 -3.24 3.52 -7.55
N SER A 146 -2.01 3.05 -7.28
CA SER A 146 -0.77 3.80 -7.52
C SER A 146 -0.36 3.85 -8.98
N LEU A 147 -1.10 3.19 -9.88
CA LEU A 147 -0.71 2.99 -11.28
C LEU A 147 0.64 2.29 -11.43
N LEU A 148 1.11 1.53 -10.44
CA LEU A 148 2.31 0.71 -10.58
C LEU A 148 2.02 -0.52 -11.46
N LEU A 149 0.83 -1.08 -11.28
CA LEU A 149 0.33 -2.24 -12.00
C LEU A 149 -1.01 -1.92 -12.67
N ARG A 150 -1.30 -2.60 -13.77
CA ARG A 150 -2.62 -2.70 -14.37
C ARG A 150 -3.08 -4.14 -14.20
N TYR A 151 -4.34 -4.32 -13.84
CA TYR A 151 -4.96 -5.63 -13.79
C TYR A 151 -6.28 -5.58 -14.57
N ASP A 152 -6.45 -6.53 -15.46
CA ASP A 152 -7.67 -6.77 -16.21
C ASP A 152 -8.38 -8.00 -15.64
N SER A 153 -9.55 -7.81 -15.03
CA SER A 153 -10.27 -8.90 -14.37
C SER A 153 -10.98 -9.85 -15.34
N GLY A 154 -11.14 -9.48 -16.61
CA GLY A 154 -11.78 -10.34 -17.62
C GLY A 154 -10.80 -11.34 -18.21
N SER A 155 -9.54 -10.93 -18.39
CA SER A 155 -8.44 -11.75 -18.89
C SER A 155 -7.50 -12.26 -17.79
N GLU A 156 -7.68 -11.80 -16.56
CA GLU A 156 -6.83 -12.08 -15.39
C GLU A 156 -5.34 -11.77 -15.62
N LYS A 157 -5.07 -10.73 -16.40
CA LYS A 157 -3.71 -10.31 -16.77
C LYS A 157 -3.24 -9.11 -15.97
N ILE A 158 -1.99 -9.19 -15.49
CA ILE A 158 -1.27 -8.16 -14.78
C ILE A 158 -0.17 -7.61 -15.69
N LYS A 159 -0.07 -6.29 -15.79
CA LYS A 159 1.00 -5.59 -16.50
C LYS A 159 1.62 -4.53 -15.63
N ILE A 160 2.89 -4.24 -15.85
CA ILE A 160 3.47 -3.02 -15.29
C ILE A 160 3.01 -1.84 -16.11
N THR A 161 2.61 -0.77 -15.43
CA THR A 161 2.39 0.50 -16.12
C THR A 161 3.75 1.06 -16.52
N GLU A 162 4.04 1.09 -17.81
CA GLU A 162 5.22 1.82 -18.29
C GLU A 162 5.09 3.29 -17.88
N LYS A 163 6.19 3.86 -17.36
CA LYS A 163 6.26 5.31 -17.22
C LYS A 163 6.18 5.88 -18.63
N THR A 164 5.04 6.43 -19.00
CA THR A 164 4.95 7.24 -20.21
C THR A 164 5.95 8.38 -20.03
N SER A 165 7.09 8.26 -20.70
CA SER A 165 8.08 9.32 -20.78
C SER A 165 7.45 10.46 -21.55
N GLY A 166 6.93 11.44 -20.83
CA GLY A 166 6.59 12.77 -21.36
C GLY A 166 5.30 12.86 -22.17
N SER A 167 4.28 13.47 -21.58
CA SER A 167 3.63 14.58 -22.27
C SER A 167 4.33 15.85 -21.79
N LYS A 168 5.15 16.43 -22.68
CA LYS A 168 5.44 17.86 -22.64
C LYS A 168 4.10 18.59 -22.73
N GLU A 169 3.92 19.56 -21.83
CA GLU A 169 3.38 20.93 -22.02
C GLU A 169 2.77 21.44 -20.72
#